data_AF-A0A2E3XS21-F1
#
_entry.id   AF-A0A2E3XS21-F1
#
_cell.length_a   1.000
_cell.length_b   1.000
_cell.length_c   1.000
_cell.angle_alpha   90.00
_cell.angle_beta   90.00
_cell.angle_gamma   90.00
#
_symmetry.space_group_name_H-M   'P 1'
#
loop_
_entity.id
_entity.type
_entity.pdbx_description
1 polymer ?
#
loop_
_entity_poly.entity_id
_entity_poly.type
_entity_poly.pdbx_seq_one_letter_code
_entity_poly.pdbx_strand_id
1 'polypeptide(L)'
;MKTQNFLKFILMMVFLMGFSHHTLSSSLDQHYIEKLQQIKVVKGNGGNDLYALIRESAQHLSVNWNEKLAIEISRVFNELSNVNENYFLVELLAPAVEKHKDKFKKILFKNLSKKNRVLYEKNVEMVRKEEREGNG
;
A
#
# COMPACT_ATOMS: atom_id res chain seq x y z
N MET A 1 51.39 -11.89 0.05
CA MET A 1 50.54 -12.05 1.25
C MET A 1 49.78 -10.78 1.72
N LYS A 2 49.95 -9.59 1.11
CA LYS A 2 49.22 -8.37 1.54
C LYS A 2 47.88 -8.13 0.82
N THR A 3 47.70 -8.64 -0.39
CA THR A 3 46.51 -8.43 -1.24
C THR A 3 45.27 -9.22 -0.79
N GLN A 4 45.45 -10.40 -0.18
CA GLN A 4 44.32 -11.20 0.32
C GLN A 4 43.61 -10.56 1.52
N ASN A 5 44.34 -9.82 2.37
CA ASN A 5 43.76 -9.15 3.54
C ASN A 5 42.94 -7.92 3.13
N PHE A 6 43.35 -7.23 2.05
CA PHE A 6 42.61 -6.09 1.51
C PHE A 6 41.30 -6.53 0.84
N LEU A 7 41.33 -7.65 0.11
CA LEU A 7 40.14 -8.24 -0.50
C LEU A 7 39.10 -8.67 0.55
N LYS A 8 39.57 -9.27 1.67
CA LYS A 8 38.70 -9.63 2.81
C LYS A 8 38.05 -8.41 3.46
N PHE A 9 38.78 -7.30 3.57
CA PHE A 9 38.26 -6.05 4.15
C PHE A 9 37.17 -5.42 3.27
N ILE A 10 37.36 -5.41 1.95
CA ILE A 10 36.35 -4.92 1.00
C ILE A 10 35.10 -5.80 1.03
N LEU A 11 35.26 -7.12 1.03
CA LEU A 11 34.13 -8.06 1.09
C LEU A 11 33.31 -7.89 2.38
N MET A 12 33.97 -7.61 3.50
CA MET A 12 33.33 -7.35 4.80
C MET A 12 32.56 -6.03 4.81
N MET A 13 33.08 -4.98 4.17
CA MET A 13 32.37 -3.70 4.04
C MET A 13 31.11 -3.80 3.16
N VAL A 14 31.17 -4.54 2.04
CA VAL A 14 30.00 -4.77 1.17
C VAL A 14 28.92 -5.55 1.91
N PHE A 15 29.29 -6.52 2.75
CA PHE A 15 28.35 -7.28 3.57
C PHE A 15 27.66 -6.41 4.64
N LEU A 16 28.39 -5.48 5.27
CA LEU A 16 27.84 -4.58 6.30
C LEU A 16 26.91 -3.49 5.72
N MET A 17 27.17 -3.01 4.51
CA MET A 17 26.32 -2.01 3.84
C MET A 17 25.03 -2.61 3.27
N GLY A 18 25.00 -3.90 2.93
CA GLY A 18 23.78 -4.58 2.45
C GLY A 18 22.71 -4.80 3.54
N PHE A 19 23.11 -4.89 4.82
CA PHE A 19 22.19 -5.22 5.92
C PHE A 19 21.39 -4.02 6.46
N SER A 20 21.86 -2.79 6.26
CA SER A 20 21.28 -1.59 6.89
C SER A 20 19.98 -1.11 6.22
N HIS A 21 19.78 -1.43 4.93
CA HIS A 21 18.56 -1.02 4.21
C HIS A 21 17.35 -1.92 4.50
N HIS A 22 17.57 -3.20 4.83
CA HIS A 22 16.48 -4.14 5.09
C HIS A 22 15.77 -3.88 6.43
N THR A 23 16.50 -3.40 7.45
CA THR A 23 15.93 -3.18 8.79
C THR A 23 14.98 -1.99 8.83
N LEU A 24 15.29 -0.89 8.12
CA LEU A 24 14.46 0.30 8.10
C LEU A 24 13.13 0.06 7.36
N SER A 25 13.15 -0.60 6.20
CA SER A 25 11.93 -0.96 5.46
C SER A 25 11.03 -1.87 6.29
N SER A 26 11.62 -2.88 6.95
CA SER A 26 10.85 -3.81 7.78
C SER A 26 10.19 -3.12 8.98
N SER A 27 10.82 -2.10 9.55
CA SER A 27 10.26 -1.33 10.66
C SER A 27 9.07 -0.46 10.24
N LEU A 28 9.13 0.14 9.04
CA LEU A 28 8.06 0.96 8.50
C LEU A 28 6.85 0.13 8.04
N ASP A 29 7.10 -1.03 7.42
CA ASP A 29 6.05 -2.00 7.09
C ASP A 29 5.26 -2.38 8.35
N GLN A 30 5.96 -2.73 9.42
CA GLN A 30 5.35 -3.12 10.69
C GLN A 30 4.54 -1.97 11.29
N HIS A 31 5.07 -0.75 11.25
CA HIS A 31 4.37 0.45 11.72
C HIS A 31 3.01 0.66 11.03
N TYR A 32 2.98 0.60 9.70
CA TYR A 32 1.73 0.78 8.95
C TYR A 32 0.76 -0.38 9.17
N ILE A 33 1.26 -1.63 9.20
CA ILE A 33 0.45 -2.81 9.50
C ILE A 33 -0.23 -2.66 10.86
N GLU A 34 0.51 -2.29 11.91
CA GLU A 34 -0.04 -2.14 13.26
C GLU A 34 -1.11 -1.04 13.32
N LYS A 35 -0.86 0.12 12.70
CA LYS A 35 -1.85 1.20 12.62
C LYS A 35 -3.12 0.77 11.88
N LEU A 36 -2.99 0.10 10.74
CA LEU A 36 -4.14 -0.40 9.98
C LEU A 36 -4.91 -1.47 10.77
N GLN A 37 -4.21 -2.35 11.50
CA GLN A 37 -4.82 -3.39 12.32
C GLN A 37 -5.65 -2.85 13.48
N GLN A 38 -5.33 -1.66 14.00
CA GLN A 38 -6.14 -0.99 15.02
C GLN A 38 -7.53 -0.59 14.48
N ILE A 39 -7.66 -0.40 13.17
CA ILE A 39 -8.94 -0.07 12.53
C ILE A 39 -9.76 -1.34 12.31
N LYS A 40 -10.62 -1.67 13.28
CA LYS A 40 -11.53 -2.84 13.18
C LYS A 40 -12.83 -2.51 12.46
N VAL A 41 -13.35 -1.31 12.66
CA VAL A 41 -14.61 -0.82 12.08
C VAL A 41 -14.41 0.64 11.70
N VAL A 42 -14.89 1.03 10.52
CA VAL A 42 -14.96 2.43 10.12
C VAL A 42 -16.37 2.96 10.42
N LYS A 43 -16.47 4.09 11.09
CA LYS A 43 -17.75 4.76 11.39
C LYS A 43 -17.88 6.04 10.58
N GLY A 44 -19.10 6.42 10.23
CA GLY A 44 -19.37 7.59 9.39
C GLY A 44 -18.68 7.46 8.03
N ASN A 45 -18.16 8.54 7.49
CA ASN A 45 -17.55 8.53 6.15
C ASN A 45 -16.06 8.12 6.14
N GLY A 46 -15.48 7.79 7.30
CA GLY A 46 -14.02 7.76 7.46
C GLY A 46 -13.43 9.17 7.53
N GLY A 47 -12.54 9.41 8.49
CA GLY A 47 -11.92 10.72 8.70
C GLY A 47 -10.69 10.93 7.81
N ASN A 48 -10.23 12.18 7.72
CA ASN A 48 -9.03 12.53 6.95
C ASN A 48 -7.79 11.72 7.40
N ASP A 49 -7.65 11.45 8.69
CA ASP A 49 -6.54 10.64 9.23
C ASP A 49 -6.56 9.20 8.69
N LEU A 50 -7.76 8.62 8.49
CA LEU A 50 -7.90 7.31 7.88
C LEU A 50 -7.49 7.34 6.41
N TYR A 51 -7.93 8.36 5.67
CA TYR A 51 -7.57 8.52 4.26
C TYR A 51 -6.07 8.70 4.08
N ALA A 52 -5.46 9.55 4.91
CA ALA A 52 -4.02 9.78 4.95
C ALA A 52 -3.28 8.46 5.24
N LEU A 53 -3.70 7.71 6.27
CA LEU A 53 -3.09 6.43 6.60
C LEU A 53 -3.16 5.43 5.45
N ILE A 54 -4.32 5.28 4.79
CA ILE A 54 -4.47 4.38 3.64
C ILE A 54 -3.54 4.81 2.49
N ARG A 55 -3.52 6.11 2.17
CA ARG A 55 -2.71 6.67 1.07
C ARG A 55 -1.22 6.55 1.34
N GLU A 56 -0.76 6.89 2.55
CA GLU A 56 0.64 6.74 2.97
C GLU A 56 1.08 5.27 2.97
N SER A 57 0.20 4.39 3.44
CA SER A 57 0.45 2.94 3.40
C SER A 57 0.56 2.42 1.97
N ALA A 58 -0.32 2.88 1.06
CA ALA A 58 -0.27 2.54 -0.36
C ALA A 58 0.99 3.12 -1.04
N GLN A 59 1.40 4.33 -0.68
CA GLN A 59 2.65 4.94 -1.12
C GLN A 59 3.85 4.12 -0.65
N HIS A 60 3.88 3.71 0.61
CA HIS A 60 4.95 2.85 1.14
C HIS A 60 5.00 1.51 0.40
N LEU A 61 3.84 0.88 0.21
CA LEU A 61 3.70 -0.37 -0.52
C LEU A 61 4.19 -0.26 -1.97
N SER A 62 4.03 0.90 -2.61
CA SER A 62 4.55 1.18 -3.96
C SER A 62 6.08 1.23 -4.02
N VAL A 63 6.75 1.56 -2.91
CA VAL A 63 8.21 1.57 -2.85
C VAL A 63 8.72 0.18 -2.46
N ASN A 64 8.12 -0.42 -1.43
CA ASN A 64 8.52 -1.69 -0.85
C ASN A 64 7.31 -2.63 -0.80
N TRP A 65 7.33 -3.66 -1.66
CA TRP A 65 6.24 -4.63 -1.68
C TRP A 65 6.22 -5.48 -0.42
N ASN A 66 5.11 -5.41 0.32
CA ASN A 66 4.84 -6.22 1.49
C ASN A 66 3.41 -6.79 1.42
N GLU A 67 3.28 -8.11 1.33
CA GLU A 67 1.98 -8.78 1.16
C GLU A 67 1.04 -8.57 2.37
N LYS A 68 1.58 -8.54 3.59
CA LYS A 68 0.77 -8.30 4.79
C LYS A 68 0.21 -6.88 4.81
N LEU A 69 1.03 -5.90 4.44
CA LEU A 69 0.59 -4.52 4.29
C LEU A 69 -0.51 -4.40 3.21
N ALA A 70 -0.33 -5.06 2.06
CA ALA A 70 -1.34 -5.09 1.01
C ALA A 70 -2.69 -5.67 1.48
N ILE A 71 -2.66 -6.73 2.30
CA ILE A 71 -3.86 -7.34 2.89
C ILE A 71 -4.55 -6.35 3.84
N GLU A 72 -3.81 -5.71 4.74
CA GLU A 72 -4.40 -4.77 5.70
C GLU A 72 -4.97 -3.52 5.02
N ILE A 73 -4.28 -2.96 4.01
CA ILE A 73 -4.81 -1.87 3.19
C ILE A 73 -6.13 -2.30 2.55
N SER A 74 -6.17 -3.49 1.95
CA SER A 74 -7.38 -4.00 1.27
C SER A 74 -8.54 -4.22 2.23
N ARG A 75 -8.26 -4.73 3.44
CA ARG A 75 -9.26 -4.94 4.49
C ARG A 75 -9.84 -3.62 4.99
N VAL A 76 -8.98 -2.65 5.32
CA VAL A 76 -9.41 -1.33 5.79
C VAL A 76 -10.17 -0.58 4.70
N PHE A 77 -9.72 -0.67 3.45
CA PHE A 77 -10.45 -0.10 2.31
C PHE A 77 -11.84 -0.74 2.15
N ASN A 78 -11.97 -2.06 2.33
CA ASN A 78 -13.28 -2.72 2.32
C ASN A 78 -14.21 -2.18 3.41
N GLU A 79 -13.70 -1.97 4.62
CA GLU A 79 -14.48 -1.38 5.71
C GLU A 79 -14.90 0.06 5.41
N LEU A 80 -13.99 0.85 4.82
CA LEU A 80 -14.30 2.21 4.39
C LEU A 80 -15.38 2.23 3.29
N SER A 81 -15.28 1.36 2.28
CA SER A 81 -16.28 1.25 1.20
C SER A 81 -17.66 0.79 1.67
N ASN A 82 -17.76 0.15 2.84
CA ASN A 82 -19.07 -0.22 3.42
C ASN A 82 -19.86 1.01 3.90
N VAL A 83 -19.17 2.09 4.26
CA VAL A 83 -19.77 3.26 4.91
C VAL A 83 -19.62 4.54 4.09
N ASN A 84 -18.73 4.56 3.09
CA ASN A 84 -18.53 5.68 2.19
C ASN A 84 -18.38 5.19 0.75
N GLU A 85 -19.34 5.57 -0.11
CA GLU A 85 -19.38 5.19 -1.52
C GLU A 85 -18.76 6.26 -2.45
N ASN A 86 -18.10 7.29 -1.89
CA ASN A 86 -17.42 8.33 -2.68
C ASN A 86 -16.39 7.70 -3.64
N TYR A 87 -16.50 8.04 -4.92
CA TYR A 87 -15.69 7.42 -5.97
C TYR A 87 -14.22 7.84 -5.93
N PHE A 88 -13.89 9.02 -5.41
CA PHE A 88 -12.50 9.47 -5.23
C PHE A 88 -11.69 8.59 -4.27
N LEU A 89 -12.34 7.76 -3.43
CA LEU A 89 -11.64 6.89 -2.50
C LEU A 89 -10.73 5.87 -3.19
N VAL A 90 -10.99 5.52 -4.46
CA VAL A 90 -10.12 4.60 -5.21
C VAL A 90 -8.73 5.19 -5.45
N GLU A 91 -8.60 6.52 -5.47
CA GLU A 91 -7.32 7.22 -5.64
C GLU A 91 -6.38 7.03 -4.44
N LEU A 92 -6.93 6.74 -3.25
CA LEU A 92 -6.11 6.41 -2.08
C LEU A 92 -5.22 5.19 -2.34
N LEU A 93 -5.65 4.29 -3.25
CA LEU A 93 -4.93 3.08 -3.63
C LEU A 93 -4.06 3.26 -4.87
N ALA A 94 -4.14 4.41 -5.56
CA ALA A 94 -3.46 4.64 -6.83
C ALA A 94 -1.95 4.33 -6.79
N PRO A 95 -1.17 4.77 -5.77
CA PRO A 95 0.27 4.47 -5.73
C PRO A 95 0.59 2.96 -5.79
N ALA A 96 -0.16 2.16 -5.04
CA ALA A 96 0.02 0.71 -5.00
C ALA A 96 -0.48 0.03 -6.28
N VAL A 97 -1.62 0.49 -6.82
CA VAL A 97 -2.22 -0.05 -8.06
C VAL A 97 -1.35 0.25 -9.27
N GLU A 98 -0.74 1.42 -9.35
CA GLU A 98 0.12 1.80 -10.47
C GLU A 98 1.42 1.01 -10.47
N LYS A 99 2.09 0.90 -9.32
CA LYS A 99 3.39 0.21 -9.25
C LYS A 99 3.29 -1.30 -9.23
N HIS A 100 2.28 -1.85 -8.55
CA HIS A 100 2.16 -3.28 -8.28
C HIS A 100 0.81 -3.86 -8.74
N LYS A 101 0.26 -3.31 -9.83
CA LYS A 101 -1.05 -3.60 -10.40
C LYS A 101 -1.53 -5.03 -10.22
N ASP A 102 -0.83 -6.00 -10.79
CA ASP A 102 -1.34 -7.39 -10.84
C ASP A 102 -1.31 -8.05 -9.46
N LYS A 103 -0.24 -7.84 -8.70
CA LYS A 103 -0.09 -8.40 -7.35
C LYS A 103 -1.10 -7.77 -6.38
N PHE A 104 -1.21 -6.44 -6.40
CA PHE A 104 -2.09 -5.71 -5.51
C PHE A 104 -3.56 -5.94 -5.84
N LYS A 105 -3.97 -5.88 -7.12
CA LYS A 105 -5.36 -6.16 -7.51
C LYS A 105 -5.83 -7.54 -7.11
N LYS A 106 -4.96 -8.56 -7.22
CA LYS A 106 -5.30 -9.92 -6.77
C LYS A 106 -5.63 -9.96 -5.28
N ILE A 107 -4.83 -9.30 -4.45
CA ILE A 107 -5.04 -9.22 -2.99
C ILE A 107 -6.27 -8.36 -2.67
N LEU A 108 -6.38 -7.19 -3.30
CA LEU A 108 -7.52 -6.28 -3.14
C LEU A 108 -8.82 -7.00 -3.42
N PHE A 109 -8.93 -7.65 -4.57
CA PHE A 109 -10.16 -8.34 -4.95
C PHE A 109 -10.41 -9.55 -4.07
N LYS A 110 -9.39 -10.25 -3.57
CA LYS A 110 -9.61 -11.34 -2.61
C LYS A 110 -10.25 -10.84 -1.30
N ASN A 111 -9.86 -9.66 -0.82
CA ASN A 111 -10.28 -9.12 0.48
C ASN A 111 -11.52 -8.21 0.43
N LEU A 112 -11.91 -7.72 -0.75
CA LEU A 112 -13.16 -6.98 -0.90
C LEU A 112 -14.38 -7.90 -0.90
N SER A 113 -15.47 -7.41 -0.30
CA SER A 113 -16.81 -7.99 -0.47
C SER A 113 -17.25 -7.94 -1.93
N LYS A 114 -18.18 -8.82 -2.35
CA LYS A 114 -18.68 -8.80 -3.74
C LYS A 114 -19.26 -7.42 -4.12
N LYS A 115 -20.02 -6.79 -3.21
CA LYS A 115 -20.56 -5.44 -3.39
C LYS A 115 -19.44 -4.42 -3.62
N ASN A 116 -18.42 -4.43 -2.76
CA ASN A 116 -17.35 -3.43 -2.81
C ASN A 116 -16.38 -3.65 -3.98
N ARG A 117 -16.25 -4.87 -4.51
CA ARG A 117 -15.55 -5.12 -5.78
C ARG A 117 -16.23 -4.39 -6.94
N VAL A 118 -17.55 -4.58 -7.07
CA VAL A 118 -18.33 -3.93 -8.13
C VAL A 118 -18.29 -2.41 -7.97
N LEU A 119 -18.43 -1.91 -6.74
CA LEU A 119 -18.31 -0.48 -6.44
C LEU A 119 -16.92 0.06 -6.82
N TYR A 120 -15.85 -0.64 -6.43
CA TYR A 120 -14.48 -0.26 -6.75
C TYR A 120 -14.26 -0.17 -8.27
N GLU A 121 -14.69 -1.18 -9.03
CA GLU A 121 -14.55 -1.18 -10.49
C GLU A 121 -15.32 -0.03 -11.14
N LYS A 122 -16.55 0.23 -10.68
CA LYS A 122 -17.36 1.37 -11.13
C LYS A 122 -16.66 2.70 -10.82
N ASN A 123 -16.12 2.85 -9.62
CA ASN A 123 -15.46 4.07 -9.17
C ASN A 123 -14.17 4.34 -9.95
N VAL A 124 -13.38 3.30 -10.24
CA VAL A 124 -12.21 3.40 -11.13
C VAL A 124 -12.60 3.89 -12.53
N GLU A 125 -13.71 3.43 -13.09
CA GLU A 125 -14.17 3.90 -14.39
C GLU A 125 -14.66 5.36 -14.35
N MET A 126 -15.29 5.78 -13.25
CA MET A 126 -15.71 7.18 -13.07
C MET A 126 -14.49 8.12 -12.99
N VAL A 127 -13.47 7.79 -12.20
CA VAL A 127 -12.23 8.59 -12.14
C VAL A 127 -11.58 8.71 -13.52
N ARG A 128 -11.45 7.60 -14.26
CA ARG A 128 -10.91 7.63 -15.63
C ARG A 128 -11.73 8.45 -16.62
N LYS A 129 -13.04 8.54 -16.40
CA LYS A 129 -13.92 9.37 -17.22
C LYS A 129 -13.62 10.85 -16.94
N GLU A 130 -13.52 11.23 -15.67
CA GLU A 130 -13.22 12.60 -15.26
C GLU A 130 -11.84 13.07 -15.71
N GLU A 131 -10.81 12.22 -15.59
CA GLU A 131 -9.47 12.49 -16.12
C GLU A 131 -9.47 12.73 -17.64
N ARG A 132 -10.31 12.01 -18.39
CA ARG A 132 -10.45 12.19 -19.85
C ARG A 132 -11.22 13.46 -20.22
N GLU A 133 -12.22 13.82 -19.43
CA GLU A 133 -13.11 14.95 -19.68
C GLU A 133 -12.56 16.28 -19.16
N GLY A 134 -11.46 16.24 -18.39
CA GLY A 134 -10.77 17.44 -17.91
C GLY A 134 -11.47 18.14 -16.73
N ASN A 135 -12.29 17.39 -15.99
CA ASN A 135 -13.01 17.88 -14.80
C ASN A 135 -12.32 17.49 -13.48
N GLY A 136 -11.10 16.95 -13.55
CA GLY A 136 -10.25 16.57 -12.41
C GLY A 136 -9.09 17.53 -12.21
#